data_AF-A0A817RQH3-F1
#
_entry.id   AF-A0A817RQH3-F1
#
_cell.length_a   1.000
_cell.length_b   1.000
_cell.length_c   1.000
_cell.angle_alpha   90.00
_cell.angle_beta   90.00
_cell.angle_gamma   90.00
#
_symmetry.space_group_name_H-M   'P 1'
#
loop_
_entity.id
_entity.type
_entity.pdbx_description
1 polymer ?
#
loop_
_entity_poly.entity_id
_entity_poly.type
_entity_poly.pdbx_seq_one_letter_code
_entity_poly.pdbx_strand_id
1 'polypeptide(L)'
;MLGAKANQDWFLITHYPRFVEKVSAVGFTPSIYFLADAKEEHILQADYVNAKYPALNGHPSMYWIYRSLKFLIDQRVPVPNRIDFSCYINRRSATYLDLVSHIFDDADASLAILRAPKSYGIAETYYFVDDIQRKEYGRAFTLATTLNPRLSQLRFWTTPDGGGPGINIAYPLVIEDFLLSSSITVH
;
A
#
# COMPACT_ATOMS: atom_id res chain seq x y z
N MET A 1 -3.86 5.73 22.11
CA MET A 1 -3.21 4.41 22.30
C MET A 1 -1.85 4.60 22.97
N LEU A 2 -1.82 4.67 24.30
CA LEU A 2 -0.58 4.45 25.06
C LEU A 2 -0.39 2.93 25.21
N GLY A 3 0.81 2.41 24.94
CA GLY A 3 1.14 0.97 25.11
C GLY A 3 1.03 0.09 23.86
N ALA A 4 0.01 0.25 23.01
CA ALA A 4 -0.14 -0.59 21.80
C ALA A 4 1.06 -0.48 20.84
N LYS A 5 1.62 0.72 20.70
CA LYS A 5 2.83 0.96 19.90
C LYS A 5 4.07 0.28 20.47
N ALA A 6 4.24 0.27 21.80
CA ALA A 6 5.42 -0.36 22.41
C ALA A 6 5.47 -1.87 22.15
N ASN A 7 4.31 -2.54 22.21
CA ASN A 7 4.23 -3.98 21.90
C ASN A 7 4.44 -4.25 20.41
N GLN A 8 3.90 -3.41 19.53
CA GLN A 8 4.12 -3.52 18.08
C GLN A 8 5.61 -3.30 17.73
N ASP A 9 6.22 -2.27 18.30
CA ASP A 9 7.63 -1.94 18.11
C ASP A 9 8.52 -3.08 18.63
N TRP A 10 8.25 -3.60 19.83
CA TRP A 10 8.96 -4.76 20.39
C TRP A 10 8.81 -5.99 19.51
N PHE A 11 7.61 -6.28 19.00
CA PHE A 11 7.36 -7.41 18.12
C PHE A 11 8.17 -7.29 16.82
N LEU A 12 8.15 -6.12 16.18
CA LEU A 12 8.91 -5.86 14.96
C LEU A 12 10.42 -5.97 15.22
N ILE A 13 10.93 -5.43 16.32
CA ILE A 13 12.36 -5.52 16.64
C ILE A 13 12.78 -6.97 16.91
N THR A 14 11.96 -7.74 17.62
CA THR A 14 12.34 -9.05 18.16
C THR A 14 12.08 -10.19 17.17
N HIS A 15 10.93 -10.19 16.49
CA HIS A 15 10.47 -11.34 15.71
C HIS A 15 10.60 -11.16 14.20
N TYR A 16 10.46 -9.94 13.69
CA TYR A 16 10.49 -9.71 12.24
C TYR A 16 11.81 -10.10 11.56
N PRO A 17 13.00 -9.83 12.14
CA PRO A 17 14.26 -10.25 11.50
C PRO A 17 14.35 -11.77 11.30
N ARG A 18 13.91 -12.56 12.30
CA ARG A 18 13.88 -14.02 12.20
C ARG A 18 12.84 -14.50 11.18
N PHE A 19 11.69 -13.85 11.09
CA PHE A 19 10.71 -14.14 10.04
C PHE A 19 11.32 -13.93 8.66
N VAL A 20 11.96 -12.77 8.42
CA VAL A 20 12.65 -12.46 7.15
C VAL A 20 13.69 -13.51 6.82
N GLU A 21 14.54 -13.89 7.78
CA GLU A 21 15.55 -14.93 7.62
C GLU A 21 14.92 -16.26 7.17
N LYS A 22 13.90 -16.76 7.91
CA LYS A 22 13.31 -18.08 7.64
C LYS A 22 12.52 -18.13 6.34
N VAL A 23 11.79 -17.06 6.01
CA VAL A 23 11.03 -16.97 4.76
C VAL A 23 11.96 -16.88 3.56
N SER A 24 13.01 -16.07 3.66
CA SER A 24 13.99 -15.93 2.58
C SER A 24 14.79 -17.22 2.36
N ALA A 25 15.11 -17.96 3.44
CA ALA A 25 15.86 -19.22 3.36
C ALA A 25 15.14 -20.32 2.57
N VAL A 26 13.81 -20.24 2.44
CA VAL A 26 13.01 -21.18 1.63
C VAL A 26 12.58 -20.59 0.28
N GLY A 27 13.16 -19.45 -0.11
CA GLY A 27 12.95 -18.84 -1.43
C GLY A 27 11.73 -17.93 -1.56
N PHE A 28 11.04 -17.60 -0.46
CA PHE A 28 9.93 -16.64 -0.47
C PHE A 28 10.40 -15.21 -0.23
N THR A 29 9.66 -14.24 -0.75
CA THR A 29 9.91 -12.81 -0.47
C THR A 29 9.10 -12.38 0.76
N PRO A 30 9.73 -12.01 1.89
CA PRO A 30 9.01 -11.48 3.04
C PRO A 30 8.47 -10.08 2.72
N SER A 31 7.24 -9.81 3.17
CA SER A 31 6.59 -8.50 3.00
C SER A 31 5.98 -8.02 4.32
N ILE A 32 5.73 -6.71 4.38
CA ILE A 32 4.88 -6.06 5.38
C ILE A 32 3.80 -5.32 4.60
N TYR A 33 2.55 -5.47 5.01
CA TYR A 33 1.44 -4.71 4.47
C TYR A 33 1.32 -3.38 5.22
N PHE A 34 1.37 -2.29 4.48
CA PHE A 34 1.22 -0.95 5.00
C PHE A 34 -0.13 -0.37 4.58
N LEU A 35 -0.71 0.47 5.44
CA LEU A 35 -1.96 1.14 5.14
C LEU A 35 -1.68 2.53 4.57
N ALA A 36 -2.15 2.81 3.36
CA ALA A 36 -2.17 4.18 2.83
C ALA A 36 -3.27 5.00 3.55
N ASP A 37 -2.99 6.26 3.87
CA ASP A 37 -4.05 7.18 4.33
C ASP A 37 -4.85 7.68 3.12
N ALA A 38 -5.80 6.85 2.72
CA ALA A 38 -6.47 6.98 1.43
C ALA A 38 -7.80 7.77 1.49
N LYS A 39 -7.90 8.74 2.42
CA LYS A 39 -8.98 9.73 2.38
C LYS A 39 -8.69 10.75 1.28
N GLU A 40 -9.68 11.04 0.42
CA GLU A 40 -9.50 12.01 -0.69
C GLU A 40 -8.92 13.35 -0.22
N GLU A 41 -9.42 13.88 0.90
CA GLU A 41 -8.96 15.16 1.46
C GLU A 41 -7.49 15.12 1.92
N HIS A 42 -6.96 13.95 2.28
CA HIS A 42 -5.54 13.78 2.61
C HIS A 42 -4.71 13.55 1.35
N ILE A 43 -5.18 12.70 0.42
CA ILE A 43 -4.47 12.44 -0.85
C ILE A 43 -4.21 13.73 -1.62
N LEU A 44 -5.14 14.69 -1.56
CA LEU A 44 -5.05 15.95 -2.29
C LEU A 44 -4.49 17.12 -1.45
N GLN A 45 -4.01 16.87 -0.23
CA GLN A 45 -3.56 17.91 0.69
C GLN A 45 -2.12 18.36 0.43
N ALA A 46 -1.92 19.19 -0.59
CA ALA A 46 -0.61 19.70 -0.97
C ALA A 46 0.03 20.63 0.09
N ASP A 47 -0.77 21.27 0.95
CA ASP A 47 -0.31 22.20 1.98
C ASP A 47 -0.03 21.53 3.34
N TYR A 48 -0.12 20.21 3.41
CA TYR A 48 0.15 19.46 4.64
C TYR A 48 1.59 19.69 5.14
N VAL A 49 1.74 19.96 6.43
CA VAL A 49 3.06 20.15 7.07
C VAL A 49 3.22 19.19 8.25
N ASN A 50 4.35 18.50 8.29
CA ASN A 50 4.76 17.68 9.41
C ASN A 50 6.13 18.08 9.96
N ALA A 51 6.14 18.75 11.11
CA ALA A 51 7.38 19.20 11.75
C ALA A 51 8.32 18.04 12.15
N LYS A 52 7.78 16.88 12.50
CA LYS A 52 8.57 15.72 12.95
C LYS A 52 9.16 14.94 11.77
N TYR A 53 8.47 14.92 10.65
CA TYR A 53 8.86 14.17 9.45
C TYR A 53 8.71 15.06 8.20
N PRO A 54 9.64 15.99 7.95
CA PRO A 54 9.52 16.94 6.83
C PRO A 54 9.42 16.29 5.45
N ALA A 55 9.89 15.05 5.29
CA ALA A 55 9.72 14.22 4.10
C ALA A 55 8.25 13.95 3.72
N LEU A 56 7.32 14.18 4.65
CA LEU A 56 5.88 14.00 4.44
C LEU A 56 5.16 15.31 4.13
N ASN A 57 5.85 16.46 4.08
CA ASN A 57 5.22 17.73 3.73
C ASN A 57 4.61 17.64 2.33
N GLY A 58 3.33 17.97 2.19
CA GLY A 58 2.55 17.80 0.96
C GLY A 58 2.14 16.37 0.62
N HIS A 59 2.48 15.37 1.45
CA HIS A 59 2.28 13.95 1.15
C HIS A 59 1.66 13.15 2.32
N PRO A 60 0.53 13.59 2.93
CA PRO A 60 0.00 12.93 4.12
C PRO A 60 -0.57 11.55 3.82
N SER A 61 -0.88 11.21 2.57
CA SER A 61 -1.30 9.86 2.18
C SER A 61 -0.27 8.78 2.57
N MET A 62 1.01 9.16 2.64
CA MET A 62 2.13 8.27 3.00
C MET A 62 2.47 8.27 4.48
N TYR A 63 1.70 8.96 5.33
CA TYR A 63 2.05 9.21 6.72
C TYR A 63 2.30 7.92 7.53
N TRP A 64 1.48 6.89 7.37
CA TRP A 64 1.67 5.61 8.07
C TRP A 64 2.81 4.79 7.48
N ILE A 65 2.93 4.74 6.15
CA ILE A 65 3.95 3.98 5.43
C ILE A 65 5.35 4.52 5.76
N TYR A 66 5.58 5.82 5.55
CA TYR A 66 6.87 6.45 5.77
C TYR A 66 7.37 6.26 7.22
N ARG A 67 6.51 6.50 8.21
CA ARG A 67 6.93 6.37 9.62
C ARG A 67 7.24 4.93 10.00
N SER A 68 6.54 3.97 9.42
CA SER A 68 6.79 2.56 9.66
C SER A 68 8.12 2.15 9.04
N LEU A 69 8.40 2.53 7.78
CA LEU A 69 9.68 2.29 7.13
C LEU A 69 10.84 3.00 7.82
N LYS A 70 10.65 4.26 8.23
CA LYS A 70 11.65 5.00 9.00
C LYS A 70 11.95 4.34 10.34
N PHE A 71 10.93 3.83 11.03
CA PHE A 71 11.13 3.04 12.25
C PHE A 71 11.99 1.80 11.98
N LEU A 72 11.70 1.03 10.91
CA LEU A 72 12.48 -0.16 10.56
C LEU A 72 13.96 0.20 10.34
N ILE A 73 14.22 1.27 9.60
CA ILE A 73 15.58 1.77 9.32
C ILE A 73 16.27 2.22 10.61
N ASP A 74 15.60 3.03 11.43
CA ASP A 74 16.18 3.59 12.66
C ASP A 74 16.51 2.46 13.67
N GLN A 75 15.72 1.39 13.69
CA GLN A 75 15.94 0.20 14.54
C GLN A 75 16.86 -0.85 13.89
N ARG A 76 17.37 -0.61 12.67
CA ARG A 76 18.22 -1.53 11.91
C ARG A 76 17.60 -2.92 11.70
N VAL A 77 16.28 -3.00 11.60
CA VAL A 77 15.59 -4.22 11.18
C VAL A 77 15.47 -4.25 9.65
N PRO A 78 15.33 -5.44 9.03
CA PRO A 78 15.22 -5.52 7.58
C PRO A 78 14.09 -4.64 7.02
N VAL A 79 14.30 -4.07 5.84
CA VAL A 79 13.26 -3.35 5.09
C VAL A 79 12.82 -4.25 3.93
N PRO A 80 11.51 -4.41 3.68
CA PRO A 80 11.05 -5.27 2.59
C PRO A 80 11.48 -4.72 1.22
N ASN A 81 11.85 -5.62 0.31
CA ASN A 81 12.28 -5.27 -1.06
C ASN A 81 11.14 -4.79 -1.96
N ARG A 82 9.89 -4.93 -1.51
CA ARG A 82 8.68 -4.45 -2.15
C ARG A 82 7.80 -3.82 -1.09
N ILE A 83 7.23 -2.65 -1.37
CA ILE A 83 6.32 -1.99 -0.42
C ILE A 83 4.89 -2.31 -0.83
N ASP A 84 4.21 -3.12 -0.03
CA ASP A 84 2.84 -3.55 -0.30
C ASP A 84 1.84 -2.67 0.45
N PHE A 85 0.89 -2.09 -0.28
CA PHE A 85 -0.16 -1.23 0.24
C PHE A 85 -1.48 -1.99 0.39
N SER A 86 -2.13 -1.80 1.53
CA SER A 86 -3.58 -1.80 1.62
C SER A 86 -4.05 -0.39 1.26
N CYS A 87 -4.81 -0.25 0.17
CA CYS A 87 -5.18 1.05 -0.40
C CYS A 87 -6.70 1.16 -0.51
N TYR A 88 -7.36 1.72 0.50
CA TYR A 88 -8.82 1.83 0.55
C TYR A 88 -9.27 3.26 0.25
N ILE A 89 -9.28 3.63 -1.03
CA ILE A 89 -9.59 5.01 -1.42
C ILE A 89 -11.04 5.35 -1.11
N ASN A 90 -11.23 6.30 -0.18
CA ASN A 90 -12.53 6.90 0.14
C ASN A 90 -12.75 8.13 -0.76
N ARG A 91 -13.19 7.85 -1.99
CA ARG A 91 -13.47 8.84 -3.04
C ARG A 91 -14.72 9.65 -2.72
N ARG A 92 -14.67 10.97 -2.94
CA ARG A 92 -15.79 11.90 -2.87
C ARG A 92 -16.08 12.58 -4.20
N SER A 93 -15.07 13.18 -4.83
CA SER A 93 -15.26 14.03 -6.02
C SER A 93 -14.24 13.82 -7.14
N ALA A 94 -12.99 13.52 -6.80
CA ALA A 94 -11.94 13.26 -7.78
C ALA A 94 -12.14 11.89 -8.47
N THR A 95 -11.48 11.67 -9.60
CA THR A 95 -11.49 10.34 -10.24
C THR A 95 -10.58 9.37 -9.49
N TYR A 96 -10.84 8.06 -9.59
CA TYR A 96 -9.91 7.08 -9.02
C TYR A 96 -8.51 7.18 -9.63
N LEU A 97 -8.40 7.51 -10.92
CA LEU A 97 -7.11 7.66 -11.58
C LEU A 97 -6.29 8.81 -10.98
N ASP A 98 -6.91 9.95 -10.73
CA ASP A 98 -6.24 11.09 -10.10
C ASP A 98 -5.74 10.70 -8.71
N LEU A 99 -6.61 10.10 -7.89
CA LEU A 99 -6.27 9.71 -6.52
C LEU A 99 -5.17 8.65 -6.45
N VAL A 100 -5.23 7.63 -7.32
CA VAL A 100 -4.17 6.61 -7.40
C VAL A 100 -2.84 7.20 -7.86
N SER A 101 -2.88 8.09 -8.85
CA SER A 101 -1.66 8.75 -9.36
C SER A 101 -1.00 9.59 -8.26
N HIS A 102 -1.79 10.38 -7.53
CA HIS A 102 -1.33 11.16 -6.38
C HIS A 102 -0.70 10.28 -5.29
N ILE A 103 -1.33 9.15 -4.93
CA ILE A 103 -0.77 8.22 -3.95
C ILE A 103 0.60 7.69 -4.40
N PHE A 104 0.76 7.34 -5.68
CA PHE A 104 2.05 6.86 -6.19
C PHE A 104 3.10 7.96 -6.29
N ASP A 105 2.70 9.20 -6.58
CA ASP A 105 3.62 10.34 -6.60
C ASP A 105 4.07 10.72 -5.19
N ASP A 106 3.16 10.70 -4.21
CA ASP A 106 3.49 10.86 -2.79
C ASP A 106 4.45 9.77 -2.30
N ALA A 107 4.24 8.51 -2.72
CA ALA A 107 5.13 7.39 -2.39
C ALA A 107 6.54 7.63 -2.96
N ASP A 108 6.61 8.02 -4.23
CA ASP A 108 7.87 8.31 -4.91
C ASP A 108 8.64 9.48 -4.27
N ALA A 109 7.93 10.53 -3.84
CA ALA A 109 8.52 11.71 -3.23
C ALA A 109 9.00 11.42 -1.79
N SER A 110 8.12 10.85 -0.97
CA SER A 110 8.38 10.68 0.46
C SER A 110 9.26 9.45 0.77
N LEU A 111 9.06 8.32 0.07
CA LEU A 111 9.76 7.07 0.39
C LEU A 111 11.16 6.99 -0.23
N ALA A 112 11.41 7.73 -1.32
CA ALA A 112 12.75 7.80 -1.92
C ALA A 112 13.80 8.35 -0.94
N ILE A 113 13.40 9.24 -0.02
CA ILE A 113 14.28 9.78 1.04
C ILE A 113 14.78 8.66 1.96
N LEU A 114 14.00 7.60 2.13
CA LEU A 114 14.36 6.41 2.91
C LEU A 114 15.13 5.37 2.07
N ARG A 115 15.43 5.67 0.80
CA ARG A 115 15.98 4.72 -0.19
C ARG A 115 15.13 3.47 -0.35
N ALA A 116 13.82 3.57 -0.08
CA ALA A 116 12.90 2.48 -0.34
C ALA A 116 12.79 2.23 -1.86
N PRO A 117 12.61 0.97 -2.28
CA PRO A 117 12.43 0.65 -3.68
C PRO A 117 11.15 1.29 -4.22
N LYS A 118 11.19 1.76 -5.47
CA LYS A 118 10.01 2.21 -6.23
C LYS A 118 9.24 1.03 -6.84
N SER A 119 9.08 -0.04 -6.06
CA SER A 119 8.37 -1.25 -6.44
C SER A 119 7.27 -1.50 -5.42
N TYR A 120 6.03 -1.38 -5.89
CA TYR A 120 4.84 -1.41 -5.06
C TYR A 120 3.95 -2.59 -5.42
N GLY A 121 3.17 -3.05 -4.44
CA GLY A 121 2.05 -3.96 -4.66
C GLY A 121 0.80 -3.40 -3.99
N ILE A 122 -0.37 -3.62 -4.58
CA ILE A 122 -1.63 -3.46 -3.84
C ILE A 122 -2.02 -4.86 -3.36
N ALA A 123 -1.75 -5.12 -2.07
CA ALA A 123 -2.07 -6.37 -1.42
C ALA A 123 -3.55 -6.47 -1.07
N GLU A 124 -4.19 -5.32 -0.80
CA GLU A 124 -5.58 -5.26 -0.40
C GLU A 124 -6.22 -3.92 -0.78
N THR A 125 -7.49 -3.95 -1.14
CA THR A 125 -8.29 -2.76 -1.46
C THR A 125 -9.78 -3.06 -1.38
N TYR A 126 -10.63 -2.07 -1.63
CA TYR A 126 -12.06 -2.28 -1.68
C TYR A 126 -12.46 -3.23 -2.81
N TYR A 127 -13.19 -4.28 -2.45
CA TYR A 127 -13.96 -5.10 -3.36
C TYR A 127 -15.38 -4.53 -3.46
N PHE A 128 -15.59 -3.49 -4.27
CA PHE A 128 -16.92 -2.88 -4.40
C PHE A 128 -17.94 -3.90 -4.94
N VAL A 129 -19.16 -3.91 -4.35
CA VAL A 129 -20.28 -4.76 -4.80
C VAL A 129 -20.65 -4.43 -6.25
N ASP A 130 -20.70 -3.13 -6.57
CA ASP A 130 -20.93 -2.67 -7.94
C ASP A 130 -19.73 -3.02 -8.82
N ASP A 131 -19.97 -3.92 -9.77
CA ASP A 131 -18.98 -4.40 -10.73
C ASP A 131 -18.46 -3.27 -11.64
N ILE A 132 -19.29 -2.28 -11.96
CA ILE A 132 -18.86 -1.14 -12.79
C ILE A 132 -17.86 -0.30 -12.00
N GLN A 133 -18.18 0.04 -10.76
CA GLN A 133 -17.28 0.77 -9.86
C GLN A 133 -15.99 -0.03 -9.59
N ARG A 134 -16.08 -1.33 -9.34
CA ARG A 134 -14.91 -2.19 -9.10
C ARG A 134 -13.97 -2.21 -10.31
N LYS A 135 -14.52 -2.33 -11.52
CA LYS A 135 -13.74 -2.27 -12.78
C LYS A 135 -13.17 -0.88 -13.06
N GLU A 136 -13.91 0.19 -12.79
CA GLU A 136 -13.39 1.56 -12.86
C GLU A 136 -12.17 1.73 -11.96
N TYR A 137 -12.29 1.23 -10.73
CA TYR A 137 -11.23 1.32 -9.73
C TYR A 137 -9.99 0.49 -10.10
N GLY A 138 -10.18 -0.76 -10.53
CA GLY A 138 -9.08 -1.59 -11.04
C GLY A 138 -8.37 -0.98 -12.25
N ARG A 139 -9.14 -0.42 -13.21
CA ARG A 139 -8.58 0.27 -14.39
C ARG A 139 -7.75 1.50 -14.01
N ALA A 140 -8.14 2.24 -12.98
CA ALA A 140 -7.38 3.40 -12.53
C ALA A 140 -5.94 3.02 -12.14
N PHE A 141 -5.77 1.91 -11.39
CA PHE A 141 -4.45 1.39 -11.08
C PHE A 141 -3.70 0.94 -12.34
N THR A 142 -4.33 0.15 -13.21
CA THR A 142 -3.70 -0.32 -14.45
C THR A 142 -3.23 0.85 -15.33
N LEU A 143 -4.04 1.90 -15.49
CA LEU A 143 -3.67 3.11 -16.23
C LEU A 143 -2.50 3.85 -15.58
N ALA A 144 -2.53 4.01 -14.25
CA ALA A 144 -1.40 4.61 -13.52
C ALA A 144 -0.09 3.83 -13.76
N THR A 145 -0.14 2.51 -13.90
CA THR A 145 1.06 1.71 -14.23
C THR A 145 1.61 1.94 -15.64
N THR A 146 0.76 2.30 -16.59
CA THR A 146 1.19 2.63 -17.96
C THR A 146 1.95 3.95 -17.99
N LEU A 147 1.58 4.89 -17.11
CA LEU A 147 2.27 6.17 -16.97
C LEU A 147 3.58 6.03 -16.19
N ASN A 148 3.63 5.15 -15.20
CA ASN A 148 4.84 4.85 -14.45
C ASN A 148 4.83 3.41 -13.91
N PRO A 149 5.78 2.54 -14.30
CA PRO A 149 5.76 1.11 -13.96
C PRO A 149 6.20 0.80 -12.52
N ARG A 150 5.62 1.50 -11.54
CA ARG A 150 5.88 1.34 -10.09
C ARG A 150 5.21 0.10 -9.51
N LEU A 151 4.05 -0.25 -10.05
CA LEU A 151 3.18 -1.29 -9.48
C LEU A 151 3.47 -2.64 -10.14
N SER A 152 3.88 -3.61 -9.33
CA SER A 152 4.26 -4.96 -9.75
C SER A 152 3.15 -5.99 -9.54
N GLN A 153 2.17 -5.67 -8.70
CA GLN A 153 1.07 -6.58 -8.34
C GLN A 153 -0.18 -5.80 -7.94
N LEU A 154 -1.35 -6.25 -8.38
CA LEU A 154 -2.64 -5.67 -8.05
C LEU A 154 -3.69 -6.78 -7.90
N ARG A 155 -4.11 -7.03 -6.66
CA ARG A 155 -5.13 -8.05 -6.35
C ARG A 155 -6.28 -7.44 -5.57
N PHE A 156 -7.48 -7.71 -6.04
CA PHE A 156 -8.71 -7.37 -5.34
C PHE A 156 -9.26 -8.68 -4.82
N TRP A 157 -9.66 -8.73 -3.55
CA TRP A 157 -10.26 -9.93 -2.99
C TRP A 157 -11.28 -9.57 -1.92
N THR A 158 -12.27 -10.43 -1.76
CA THR A 158 -13.33 -10.24 -0.75
C THR A 158 -12.75 -10.37 0.65
N THR A 159 -12.88 -9.33 1.47
CA THR A 159 -12.42 -9.31 2.86
C THR A 159 -13.53 -8.82 3.79
N PRO A 160 -13.59 -9.27 5.06
CA PRO A 160 -14.47 -8.63 6.03
C PRO A 160 -14.26 -7.11 6.03
N ASP A 161 -15.35 -6.35 5.90
CA ASP A 161 -15.35 -4.87 5.77
C ASP A 161 -14.68 -4.31 4.50
N GLY A 162 -14.34 -5.18 3.53
CA GLY A 162 -13.71 -4.83 2.26
C GLY A 162 -14.68 -4.37 1.17
N GLY A 163 -15.99 -4.33 1.41
CA GLY A 163 -17.01 -4.03 0.38
C GLY A 163 -17.12 -2.57 -0.06
N GLY A 164 -16.35 -1.68 0.58
CA GLY A 164 -16.55 -0.24 0.55
C GLY A 164 -16.87 0.29 1.96
N PRO A 165 -16.97 1.63 2.14
CA PRO A 165 -17.31 2.22 3.42
C PRO A 165 -18.59 1.64 4.03
N GLY A 166 -18.47 0.92 5.15
CA GLY A 166 -19.60 0.33 5.88
C GLY A 166 -20.19 -0.94 5.27
N ILE A 167 -19.54 -1.54 4.26
CA ILE A 167 -20.03 -2.75 3.58
C ILE A 167 -19.10 -3.92 3.87
N ASN A 168 -19.65 -5.00 4.42
CA ASN A 168 -18.92 -6.24 4.67
C ASN A 168 -19.12 -7.24 3.52
N ILE A 169 -18.02 -7.74 2.94
CA ILE A 169 -18.05 -8.78 1.90
C ILE A 169 -16.97 -9.81 2.21
N ALA A 170 -17.29 -10.78 3.07
CA ALA A 170 -16.33 -11.81 3.47
C ALA A 170 -16.41 -13.11 2.65
N TYR A 171 -17.58 -13.48 2.12
CA TYR A 171 -17.79 -14.79 1.49
C TYR A 171 -18.72 -14.73 0.27
N PRO A 172 -18.50 -15.59 -0.75
CA PRO A 172 -17.37 -16.53 -0.89
C PRO A 172 -16.03 -15.77 -1.12
N LEU A 173 -14.90 -16.43 -0.84
CA LEU A 173 -13.58 -15.86 -1.14
C LEU A 173 -13.42 -15.75 -2.66
N VAL A 174 -13.40 -14.53 -3.19
CA VAL A 174 -13.13 -14.23 -4.60
C VAL A 174 -11.84 -13.42 -4.69
N ILE A 175 -11.02 -13.73 -5.70
CA ILE A 175 -9.79 -12.99 -6.02
C ILE A 175 -9.86 -12.58 -7.50
N GLU A 176 -9.64 -11.30 -7.77
CA GLU A 176 -9.54 -10.73 -9.11
C GLU A 176 -8.14 -10.09 -9.27
N ASP A 177 -7.33 -10.61 -10.21
CA ASP A 177 -6.06 -10.00 -10.60
C ASP A 177 -6.30 -8.94 -11.69
N PHE A 178 -5.92 -7.70 -11.42
CA PHE A 178 -6.11 -6.57 -12.36
C PHE A 178 -4.84 -6.14 -13.11
N LEU A 179 -3.68 -6.63 -12.66
CA LEU A 179 -2.44 -6.58 -13.42
C LEU A 179 -2.15 -7.97 -13.96
N LEU A 180 -2.29 -8.16 -15.27
CA LEU A 180 -1.80 -9.36 -15.92
C LEU A 180 -0.28 -9.34 -15.89
N SER A 181 0.35 -10.40 -15.38
CA SER A 181 1.79 -10.58 -15.53
C SER A 181 2.10 -10.65 -17.02
N SER A 182 2.92 -9.72 -17.52
CA SER A 182 3.52 -9.82 -18.83
C SER A 182 4.61 -10.91 -18.82
N SER A 183 4.21 -12.16 -18.66
CA SER A 183 5.01 -13.36 -18.93
C SER A 183 4.21 -14.62 -18.59
N ILE A 184 3.39 -15.07 -19.54
CA ILE A 184 3.22 -16.50 -19.80
C ILE A 184 3.56 -16.70 -21.27
N THR A 185 4.85 -16.79 -21.58
CA THR A 185 5.28 -17.53 -22.76
C THR A 185 5.41 -18.97 -22.31
N VAL A 186 4.38 -19.77 -22.56
CA VAL A 186 4.52 -21.23 -22.50
C VAL A 186 5.44 -21.62 -23.66
N HIS A 187 6.63 -22.12 -23.35
CA HIS A 187 7.42 -22.91 -24.28
C HIS A 187 7.01 -24.38 -24.16
#